data_AF-A0A7G2TI69-F1
#
_entry.id   AF-A0A7G2TI69-F1
#
_cell.length_a   1.000
_cell.length_b   1.000
_cell.length_c   1.000
_cell.angle_alpha   90.00
_cell.angle_beta   90.00
_cell.angle_gamma   90.00
#
_symmetry.space_group_name_H-M   'P 1'
#
loop_
_entity.id
_entity.type
_entity.pdbx_description
1 polymer ?
#
loop_
_entity_poly.entity_id
_entity_poly.type
_entity_poly.pdbx_seq_one_letter_code
_entity_poly.pdbx_strand_id
1 'polypeptide(L)'
;MAGRERGGRRMSEQVQNQGVAKKDPHPFKGTGRRPQFHALWHLCELGVVDAKDSFLSKAWKKVEDYVGSDKRQQVKVAIIDTLPAFTHPNLADAIDPAAICDFTLSAAGKPFQAKDRRHWDYGAHGTAVAGLIAARPTEIQMIRPARFDGDGGQYSGIEDKHPESVSQELPYCGINPFAQIIPIVVSASPDPAMIVAALKHANKIKPDVVVIADSWEVKGSAYPAKEKDDDTQHYTDYATPIGTRDGLKTWEDAEAVLRELCTATFVFCAAGNEPRDRMVYPAELSTAQSGPWAVGACDFKGKDLTYTPQSDAVRDGTDNPRLVNTLSSEHPRFDNKVQKLDPWAKLDEELNLPDYLFMNEFPAQDIVATDVPGPAGYNPSNFNHLPSKKNDKHIEIASLFCRFAGTSASTALAAGLVSLAIALERADGKEPGQTKKGKRPYKGPDAGTSELFTLDKALALVQSGFPRHLTEPDEDDSATQAP
;
A
#
# COMPACT_ATOMS: atom_id res chain seq x y z
N MET A 1 51.93 -39.07 -58.41
CA MET A 1 50.89 -38.90 -59.44
C MET A 1 49.56 -39.30 -58.82
N ALA A 2 48.52 -38.46 -59.01
CA ALA A 2 47.09 -38.65 -58.72
C ALA A 2 46.74 -39.09 -57.28
N GLY A 3 46.05 -38.31 -56.43
CA GLY A 3 44.94 -37.40 -56.71
C GLY A 3 43.69 -37.97 -56.02
N ARG A 4 43.30 -37.41 -54.87
CA ARG A 4 41.92 -37.51 -54.35
C ARG A 4 41.67 -36.44 -53.30
N GLU A 5 40.96 -35.43 -53.75
CA GLU A 5 40.35 -34.36 -52.96
C GLU A 5 39.26 -34.93 -52.04
N ARG A 6 39.22 -34.47 -50.79
CA ARG A 6 37.99 -34.38 -50.00
C ARG A 6 37.95 -33.02 -49.33
N GLY A 7 37.22 -32.11 -49.98
CA GLY A 7 36.84 -30.83 -49.40
C GLY A 7 35.81 -31.02 -48.29
N GLY A 8 36.22 -30.73 -47.06
CA GLY A 8 35.32 -30.49 -45.94
C GLY A 8 35.06 -29.00 -45.82
N ARG A 9 33.88 -28.56 -46.29
CA ARG A 9 33.33 -27.21 -46.10
C ARG A 9 33.26 -26.91 -44.60
N ARG A 10 34.14 -26.04 -44.09
CA ARG A 10 33.91 -25.34 -42.81
C ARG A 10 32.85 -24.27 -43.07
N MET A 11 31.64 -24.49 -42.59
CA MET A 11 30.70 -23.38 -42.39
C MET A 11 31.20 -22.56 -41.21
N SER A 12 31.73 -21.38 -41.52
CA SER A 12 31.91 -20.29 -40.57
C SER A 12 30.55 -19.68 -40.28
N GLU A 13 29.90 -20.14 -39.21
CA GLU A 13 28.75 -19.45 -38.65
C GLU A 13 29.29 -18.32 -37.77
N GLN A 14 29.61 -17.20 -38.44
CA GLN A 14 29.72 -15.90 -37.79
C GLN A 14 28.30 -15.51 -37.33
N VAL A 15 27.90 -15.99 -36.15
CA VAL A 15 26.84 -15.32 -35.40
C VAL A 15 27.39 -13.95 -35.05
N GLN A 16 26.88 -12.94 -35.74
CA GLN A 16 27.04 -11.55 -35.40
C GLN A 16 26.63 -11.38 -33.94
N ASN A 17 27.64 -11.21 -33.07
CA ASN A 17 27.50 -10.61 -31.76
C ASN A 17 26.97 -9.18 -31.98
N GLN A 18 25.67 -9.05 -32.18
CA GLN A 18 24.99 -7.77 -32.08
C GLN A 18 25.23 -7.29 -30.65
N GLY A 19 25.88 -6.13 -30.55
CA GLY A 19 26.30 -5.55 -29.29
C GLY A 19 25.14 -5.55 -28.30
N VAL A 20 25.28 -6.35 -27.25
CA VAL A 20 24.51 -6.18 -26.02
C VAL A 20 24.83 -4.77 -25.56
N ALA A 21 23.93 -3.83 -25.88
CA ALA A 21 23.97 -2.49 -25.34
C ALA A 21 24.18 -2.65 -23.83
N LYS A 22 25.21 -1.99 -23.28
CA LYS A 22 25.42 -1.94 -21.83
C LYS A 22 24.10 -1.47 -21.22
N LYS A 23 23.32 -2.39 -20.65
CA LYS A 23 22.13 -2.07 -19.85
C LYS A 23 22.67 -1.16 -18.73
N ASP A 24 22.38 0.13 -18.80
CA ASP A 24 22.67 1.06 -17.70
C ASP A 24 22.09 0.46 -16.42
N PRO A 25 22.91 0.17 -15.39
CA PRO A 25 22.50 -0.62 -14.24
C PRO A 25 21.66 0.17 -13.22
N HIS A 26 21.09 1.32 -13.58
CA HIS A 26 20.32 2.14 -12.65
C HIS A 26 18.82 1.80 -12.69
N PRO A 27 18.26 1.16 -11.64
CA PRO A 27 16.86 0.74 -11.56
C PRO A 27 15.88 1.89 -11.27
N PHE A 28 16.24 3.14 -11.56
CA PHE A 28 15.54 4.32 -11.04
C PHE A 28 14.76 5.12 -12.08
N LYS A 29 14.76 4.73 -13.36
CA LYS A 29 14.18 5.58 -14.42
C LYS A 29 12.69 5.83 -14.12
N GLY A 30 12.36 7.05 -13.69
CA GLY A 30 10.99 7.56 -13.53
C GLY A 30 10.28 7.67 -14.88
N THR A 31 11.05 7.68 -15.98
CA THR A 31 10.60 7.46 -17.37
C THR A 31 10.71 6.01 -17.82
N GLY A 32 11.04 5.08 -16.92
CA GLY A 32 11.12 3.65 -17.20
C GLY A 32 9.79 3.16 -17.76
N ARG A 33 9.82 2.26 -18.74
CA ARG A 33 8.61 1.69 -19.33
C ARG A 33 7.74 1.15 -18.20
N ARG A 34 6.64 1.85 -17.94
CA ARG A 34 5.53 1.41 -17.10
C ARG A 34 4.44 1.00 -18.08
N PRO A 35 4.53 -0.20 -18.71
CA PRO A 35 3.46 -0.71 -19.54
C PRO A 35 2.15 -0.63 -18.75
N GLN A 36 1.04 -0.47 -19.46
CA GLN A 36 -0.29 -0.40 -18.86
C GLN A 36 -0.46 -1.49 -17.81
N PHE A 37 -0.60 -1.06 -16.55
CA PHE A 37 -0.84 -1.95 -15.44
C PHE A 37 -2.13 -1.51 -14.77
N HIS A 38 -3.23 -2.22 -15.09
CA HIS A 38 -4.57 -1.89 -14.59
C HIS A 38 -4.63 -1.75 -13.07
N ALA A 39 -3.74 -2.45 -12.35
CA ALA A 39 -3.53 -2.37 -10.91
C ALA A 39 -3.13 -0.97 -10.39
N LEU A 40 -2.65 -0.06 -11.25
CA LEU A 40 -2.20 1.30 -10.87
C LEU A 40 -3.21 2.40 -11.21
N TRP A 41 -4.49 2.06 -11.43
CA TRP A 41 -5.54 3.03 -11.73
C TRP A 41 -5.57 4.18 -10.70
N HIS A 42 -5.38 3.86 -9.42
CA HIS A 42 -5.39 4.81 -8.30
C HIS A 42 -4.32 5.90 -8.44
N LEU A 43 -3.18 5.64 -9.08
CA LEU A 43 -2.16 6.66 -9.34
C LEU A 43 -2.67 7.74 -10.31
N CYS A 44 -3.45 7.31 -11.30
CA CYS A 44 -4.01 8.19 -12.32
C CYS A 44 -5.15 8.99 -11.74
N GLU A 45 -6.02 8.31 -10.99
CA GLU A 45 -7.09 8.99 -10.27
C GLU A 45 -6.49 10.04 -9.34
N LEU A 46 -5.58 9.69 -8.43
CA LEU A 46 -4.99 10.64 -7.48
C LEU A 46 -4.13 11.76 -8.12
N GLY A 47 -4.02 11.83 -9.45
CA GLY A 47 -3.25 12.84 -10.16
C GLY A 47 -1.74 12.72 -9.95
N VAL A 48 -1.26 11.55 -9.55
CA VAL A 48 0.16 11.25 -9.36
C VAL A 48 0.83 11.06 -10.72
N VAL A 49 0.11 10.45 -11.67
CA VAL A 49 0.53 10.30 -13.06
C VAL A 49 -0.40 11.08 -14.00
N ASP A 50 0.19 11.65 -15.04
CA ASP A 50 -0.48 12.52 -15.99
C ASP A 50 -1.35 11.74 -17.00
N ALA A 51 -1.04 10.45 -17.26
CA ALA A 51 -1.77 9.64 -18.22
C ALA A 51 -1.69 8.12 -17.92
N LYS A 52 -2.83 7.42 -18.07
CA LYS A 52 -3.03 5.97 -17.78
C LYS A 52 -2.24 5.03 -18.70
N ASP A 53 -1.91 5.49 -19.90
CA ASP A 53 -1.26 4.69 -20.94
C ASP A 53 0.26 4.69 -20.84
N SER A 54 0.83 5.79 -20.33
CA SER A 54 2.27 6.01 -20.27
C SER A 54 2.84 6.09 -18.85
N PHE A 55 1.98 6.33 -17.85
CA PHE A 55 2.35 6.58 -16.45
C PHE A 55 3.48 7.61 -16.30
N LEU A 56 3.53 8.58 -17.23
CA LEU A 56 4.40 9.73 -17.12
C LEU A 56 3.93 10.59 -15.94
N SER A 57 4.89 11.11 -15.18
CA SER A 57 4.61 12.01 -14.07
C SER A 57 5.69 13.07 -13.99
N LYS A 58 5.31 14.33 -14.21
CA LYS A 58 6.20 15.48 -13.99
C LYS A 58 6.68 15.53 -12.54
N ALA A 59 5.81 15.17 -11.60
CA ALA A 59 6.14 15.09 -10.18
C ALA A 59 7.25 14.06 -9.94
N TRP A 60 7.08 12.83 -10.44
CA TRP A 60 8.10 11.81 -10.31
C TRP A 60 9.41 12.17 -10.98
N LYS A 61 9.37 12.70 -12.21
CA LYS A 61 10.60 13.10 -12.92
C LYS A 61 11.40 14.13 -12.13
N LYS A 62 10.70 15.11 -11.54
CA LYS A 62 11.33 16.15 -10.73
C LYS A 62 11.94 15.59 -9.44
N VAL A 63 11.22 14.72 -8.74
CA VAL A 63 11.73 14.08 -7.53
C VAL A 63 12.90 13.14 -7.85
N GLU A 64 12.83 12.40 -8.95
CA GLU A 64 13.92 11.58 -9.45
C GLU A 64 15.19 12.40 -9.69
N ASP A 65 15.07 13.52 -10.40
CA ASP A 65 16.20 14.41 -10.69
C ASP A 65 16.80 15.00 -9.42
N TYR A 66 15.93 15.33 -8.44
CA TYR A 66 16.35 15.86 -7.16
C TYR A 66 17.08 14.82 -6.31
N VAL A 67 16.50 13.63 -6.13
CA VAL A 67 17.06 12.55 -5.30
C VAL A 67 18.32 11.97 -5.95
N GLY A 68 18.31 11.82 -7.28
CA GLY A 68 19.41 11.26 -8.05
C GLY A 68 20.00 10.00 -7.41
N SER A 69 21.29 10.06 -7.07
CA SER A 69 22.00 9.00 -6.34
C SER A 69 22.16 9.26 -4.84
N ASP A 70 21.77 10.44 -4.33
CA ASP A 70 21.96 10.80 -2.92
C ASP A 70 20.75 10.37 -2.08
N LYS A 71 20.85 9.17 -1.51
CA LYS A 71 19.80 8.61 -0.63
C LYS A 71 19.42 9.51 0.55
N ARG A 72 20.28 10.45 0.96
CA ARG A 72 19.97 11.38 2.06
C ARG A 72 18.85 12.35 1.71
N GLN A 73 18.56 12.53 0.41
CA GLN A 73 17.48 13.39 -0.07
C GLN A 73 16.12 12.68 -0.11
N GLN A 74 16.08 11.36 0.09
CA GLN A 74 14.83 10.61 0.12
C GLN A 74 13.97 11.04 1.30
N VAL A 75 12.66 11.12 1.06
CA VAL A 75 11.68 11.28 2.13
C VAL A 75 11.60 9.98 2.92
N LYS A 76 11.72 10.08 4.24
CA LYS A 76 11.69 8.93 5.15
C LYS A 76 10.27 8.70 5.63
N VAL A 77 9.72 7.54 5.30
CA VAL A 77 8.39 7.11 5.76
C VAL A 77 8.56 5.95 6.72
N ALA A 78 8.28 6.18 8.00
CA ALA A 78 8.24 5.11 8.98
C ALA A 78 6.88 4.41 8.95
N ILE A 79 6.89 3.08 8.95
CA ILE A 79 5.67 2.26 9.01
C ILE A 79 5.68 1.52 10.34
N ILE A 80 4.70 1.77 11.20
CA ILE A 80 4.48 1.02 12.44
C ILE A 80 3.44 -0.05 12.15
N ASP A 81 3.89 -1.26 11.82
CA ASP A 81 3.06 -2.38 11.36
C ASP A 81 3.80 -3.72 11.55
N THR A 82 3.21 -4.80 11.09
CA THR A 82 3.87 -6.09 10.85
C THR A 82 5.05 -5.96 9.87
N LEU A 83 6.02 -6.88 9.94
CA LEU A 83 7.27 -6.80 9.17
C LEU A 83 6.98 -6.89 7.66
N PRO A 84 7.23 -5.83 6.86
CA PRO A 84 7.07 -5.93 5.42
C PRO A 84 8.08 -6.93 4.83
N ALA A 85 7.69 -7.60 3.75
CA ALA A 85 8.59 -8.43 2.95
C ALA A 85 9.65 -7.56 2.26
N PHE A 86 10.67 -7.13 3.00
CA PHE A 86 11.73 -6.25 2.50
C PHE A 86 12.61 -6.90 1.43
N THR A 87 12.48 -8.21 1.20
CA THR A 87 13.09 -8.91 0.05
C THR A 87 12.18 -8.97 -1.18
N HIS A 88 10.93 -8.54 -1.05
CA HIS A 88 9.99 -8.45 -2.16
C HIS A 88 10.63 -7.64 -3.30
N PRO A 89 10.57 -8.11 -4.55
CA PRO A 89 11.35 -7.52 -5.64
C PRO A 89 11.04 -6.02 -5.85
N ASN A 90 9.78 -5.60 -5.68
CA ASN A 90 9.39 -4.19 -5.76
C ASN A 90 9.71 -3.35 -4.50
N LEU A 91 10.09 -3.96 -3.37
CA LEU A 91 10.39 -3.25 -2.11
C LEU A 91 11.87 -3.29 -1.72
N ALA A 92 12.66 -4.20 -2.30
CA ALA A 92 14.03 -4.47 -1.90
C ALA A 92 14.97 -3.26 -1.94
N ASP A 93 14.69 -2.26 -2.79
CA ASP A 93 15.46 -1.02 -2.81
C ASP A 93 14.80 0.10 -2.00
N ALA A 94 13.50 -0.03 -1.69
CA ALA A 94 12.72 0.97 -0.94
C ALA A 94 12.93 0.85 0.57
N ILE A 95 13.14 -0.37 1.08
CA ILE A 95 13.41 -0.65 2.48
C ILE A 95 14.92 -0.84 2.67
N ASP A 96 15.50 -0.14 3.64
CA ASP A 96 16.85 -0.46 4.13
C ASP A 96 16.73 -1.45 5.29
N PRO A 97 17.17 -2.71 5.15
CA PRO A 97 17.08 -3.69 6.22
C PRO A 97 17.83 -3.26 7.49
N ALA A 98 18.86 -2.42 7.38
CA ALA A 98 19.58 -1.92 8.54
C ALA A 98 18.78 -0.88 9.36
N ALA A 99 17.73 -0.31 8.77
CA ALA A 99 16.85 0.65 9.42
C ALA A 99 15.66 -0.02 10.13
N ILE A 100 15.44 -1.33 9.91
CA ILE A 100 14.34 -2.07 10.55
C ILE A 100 14.62 -2.23 12.05
N CYS A 101 13.62 -1.86 12.87
CA CYS A 101 13.64 -2.12 14.30
C CYS A 101 12.42 -2.94 14.70
N ASP A 102 12.64 -4.09 15.33
CA ASP A 102 11.59 -5.05 15.67
C ASP A 102 11.27 -5.06 17.17
N PHE A 103 10.03 -4.75 17.52
CA PHE A 103 9.53 -4.69 18.89
C PHE A 103 8.67 -5.91 19.28
N THR A 104 8.43 -6.85 18.36
CA THR A 104 7.55 -8.02 18.59
C THR A 104 8.01 -8.92 19.73
N LEU A 105 9.32 -8.99 19.98
CA LEU A 105 9.92 -9.83 21.02
C LEU A 105 10.35 -9.05 22.27
N SER A 106 10.48 -7.72 22.19
CA SER A 106 10.95 -6.89 23.31
C SER A 106 10.71 -5.40 23.10
N ALA A 107 10.30 -4.70 24.16
CA ALA A 107 10.19 -3.24 24.20
C ALA A 107 11.55 -2.51 24.04
N ALA A 108 12.69 -3.19 24.18
CA ALA A 108 13.98 -2.58 23.85
C ALA A 108 14.15 -2.34 22.34
N GLY A 109 13.36 -3.03 21.51
CA GLY A 109 13.57 -3.12 20.08
C GLY A 109 14.82 -3.93 19.74
N LYS A 110 14.72 -4.79 18.74
CA LYS A 110 15.85 -5.52 18.18
C LYS A 110 16.13 -4.93 16.80
N PRO A 111 17.29 -4.28 16.60
CA PRO A 111 17.73 -3.93 15.25
C PRO A 111 17.80 -5.19 14.40
N PHE A 112 17.27 -5.12 13.19
CA PHE A 112 17.30 -6.26 12.30
C PHE A 112 18.73 -6.64 11.94
N GLN A 113 19.05 -7.93 12.04
CA GLN A 113 20.35 -8.46 11.66
C GLN A 113 20.18 -9.42 10.50
N ALA A 114 20.87 -9.17 9.39
CA ALA A 114 20.78 -9.96 8.17
C ALA A 114 21.15 -11.45 8.34
N LYS A 115 21.71 -11.86 9.48
CA LYS A 115 22.03 -13.26 9.84
C LYS A 115 20.86 -14.01 10.50
N ASP A 116 19.81 -13.30 10.92
CA ASP A 116 18.63 -13.90 11.58
C ASP A 116 17.65 -14.54 10.56
N ARG A 117 18.15 -14.96 9.38
CA ARG A 117 17.38 -15.32 8.17
C ARG A 117 16.47 -16.56 8.27
N ARG A 118 16.48 -17.29 9.39
CA ARG A 118 15.97 -18.67 9.35
C ARG A 118 14.44 -18.77 9.33
N HIS A 119 13.70 -17.78 9.81
CA HIS A 119 12.25 -17.69 9.70
C HIS A 119 11.85 -16.22 9.76
N TRP A 120 11.62 -15.57 8.62
CA TRP A 120 11.05 -14.23 8.60
C TRP A 120 9.54 -14.35 8.49
N ASP A 121 8.84 -14.08 9.59
CA ASP A 121 7.39 -14.00 9.61
C ASP A 121 6.99 -12.65 9.03
N TYR A 122 7.02 -12.57 7.70
CA TYR A 122 6.55 -11.39 6.98
C TYR A 122 5.04 -11.22 7.17
N GLY A 123 4.62 -9.98 7.40
CA GLY A 123 3.22 -9.61 7.43
C GLY A 123 2.74 -9.14 6.06
N ALA A 124 1.69 -9.76 5.55
CA ALA A 124 1.02 -9.31 4.32
C ALA A 124 0.51 -7.87 4.43
N HIS A 125 0.01 -7.49 5.61
CA HIS A 125 -0.49 -6.14 5.88
C HIS A 125 0.60 -5.07 5.70
N GLY A 126 1.70 -5.16 6.45
CA GLY A 126 2.81 -4.21 6.36
C GLY A 126 3.48 -4.22 4.97
N THR A 127 3.48 -5.38 4.29
CA THR A 127 3.97 -5.50 2.91
C THR A 127 3.10 -4.71 1.94
N ALA A 128 1.77 -4.81 2.04
CA ALA A 128 0.83 -4.08 1.20
C ALA A 128 0.91 -2.57 1.43
N VAL A 129 0.98 -2.14 2.70
CA VAL A 129 1.14 -0.73 3.09
C VAL A 129 2.42 -0.15 2.49
N ALA A 130 3.57 -0.84 2.65
CA ALA A 130 4.83 -0.41 2.07
C ALA A 130 4.76 -0.34 0.53
N GLY A 131 4.05 -1.29 -0.09
CA GLY A 131 3.80 -1.36 -1.52
C GLY A 131 3.14 -0.11 -2.09
N LEU A 132 1.98 0.26 -1.52
CA LEU A 132 1.22 1.43 -1.95
C LEU A 132 1.98 2.74 -1.76
N ILE A 133 2.86 2.83 -0.76
CA ILE A 133 3.65 4.03 -0.51
C ILE A 133 4.82 4.13 -1.49
N ALA A 134 5.68 3.12 -1.57
CA ALA A 134 7.01 3.27 -2.17
C ALA A 134 7.51 2.08 -3.01
N ALA A 135 6.65 1.17 -3.44
CA ALA A 135 7.08 0.13 -4.37
C ALA A 135 7.71 0.73 -5.63
N ARG A 136 8.71 0.03 -6.17
CA ARG A 136 9.47 0.44 -7.35
C ARG A 136 9.30 -0.60 -8.46
N PRO A 137 9.19 -0.18 -9.73
CA PRO A 137 9.28 -1.10 -10.85
C PRO A 137 10.59 -1.87 -10.83
N THR A 138 10.55 -3.14 -11.23
CA THR A 138 11.74 -4.01 -11.26
C THR A 138 11.63 -5.08 -12.33
N GLU A 139 12.74 -5.75 -12.62
CA GLU A 139 12.79 -6.96 -13.44
C GLU A 139 13.02 -8.15 -12.51
N ILE A 140 12.32 -9.28 -12.74
CA ILE A 140 12.51 -10.54 -12.02
C ILE A 140 12.86 -11.66 -12.99
N GLN A 141 13.42 -12.75 -12.46
CA GLN A 141 13.66 -13.97 -13.23
C GLN A 141 12.56 -15.00 -12.92
N MET A 142 11.73 -15.30 -13.91
CA MET A 142 10.72 -16.35 -13.81
C MET A 142 11.35 -17.69 -14.16
N ILE A 143 11.01 -18.75 -13.43
CA ILE A 143 11.29 -20.13 -13.82
C ILE A 143 10.00 -20.88 -14.08
N ARG A 144 10.00 -21.68 -15.12
CA ARG A 144 8.92 -22.62 -15.37
C ARG A 144 8.97 -23.73 -14.30
N PRO A 145 7.89 -23.97 -13.54
CA PRO A 145 7.84 -25.14 -12.66
C PRO A 145 7.92 -26.43 -13.52
N ALA A 146 8.70 -27.41 -13.08
CA ALA A 146 8.65 -28.75 -13.66
C ALA A 146 7.23 -29.29 -13.47
N ARG A 147 6.65 -29.88 -14.53
CA ARG A 147 5.22 -30.20 -14.72
C ARG A 147 4.37 -30.29 -13.45
N PHE A 148 3.22 -29.61 -13.51
CA PHE A 148 2.05 -29.90 -12.69
C PHE A 148 1.46 -31.24 -13.20
N ASP A 149 2.03 -32.36 -12.76
CA ASP A 149 1.43 -33.67 -13.00
C ASP A 149 0.15 -33.69 -12.14
N GLY A 150 -1.01 -33.56 -12.80
CA GLY A 150 -2.31 -33.18 -12.21
C GLY A 150 -2.92 -34.10 -11.13
N ASP A 151 -2.13 -34.98 -10.50
CA ASP A 151 -2.58 -35.98 -9.52
C ASP A 151 -2.28 -35.59 -8.07
N GLY A 152 -2.38 -34.31 -7.71
CA GLY A 152 -2.30 -33.86 -6.31
C GLY A 152 -1.01 -34.20 -5.56
N GLY A 153 0.05 -34.57 -6.28
CA GLY A 153 1.35 -34.90 -5.71
C GLY A 153 2.03 -33.64 -5.17
N GLN A 154 2.48 -33.70 -3.91
CA GLN A 154 3.36 -32.68 -3.35
C GLN A 154 4.57 -32.47 -4.27
N TYR A 155 4.82 -31.22 -4.67
CA TYR A 155 5.93 -30.84 -5.54
C TYR A 155 7.27 -31.29 -4.93
N SER A 156 7.90 -32.32 -5.50
CA SER A 156 9.24 -32.75 -5.10
C SER A 156 10.30 -31.93 -5.85
N GLY A 157 10.45 -30.67 -5.45
CA GLY A 157 11.65 -29.87 -5.71
C GLY A 157 11.90 -29.43 -7.16
N ILE A 158 12.76 -28.41 -7.29
CA ILE A 158 13.32 -27.94 -8.57
C ILE A 158 14.43 -28.92 -8.98
N GLU A 159 14.09 -30.18 -9.19
CA GLU A 159 15.03 -31.17 -9.72
C GLU A 159 14.67 -31.49 -11.16
N ASP A 160 15.10 -30.63 -12.09
CA ASP A 160 15.64 -31.12 -13.36
C ASP A 160 16.34 -30.04 -14.21
N LYS A 161 17.23 -30.53 -15.06
CA LYS A 161 18.29 -29.83 -15.81
C LYS A 161 17.79 -28.56 -16.53
N HIS A 162 18.31 -27.42 -16.12
CA HIS A 162 18.15 -26.09 -16.73
C HIS A 162 16.69 -25.64 -16.91
N PRO A 163 15.97 -25.25 -15.83
CA PRO A 163 14.71 -24.56 -16.00
C PRO A 163 14.97 -23.28 -16.81
N GLU A 164 14.37 -23.21 -18.00
CA GLU A 164 14.35 -22.00 -18.80
C GLU A 164 13.90 -20.85 -17.90
N SER A 165 14.76 -19.85 -17.76
CA SER A 165 14.42 -18.64 -17.02
C SER A 165 14.06 -17.53 -18.00
N VAL A 166 12.92 -16.90 -17.78
CA VAL A 166 12.46 -15.77 -18.57
C VAL A 166 12.53 -14.52 -17.70
N SER A 167 13.10 -13.45 -18.25
CA SER A 167 13.09 -12.14 -17.60
C SER A 167 11.69 -11.53 -17.73
N GLN A 168 11.14 -11.07 -16.61
CA GLN A 168 9.80 -10.46 -16.57
C GLN A 168 9.86 -9.09 -15.88
N GLU A 169 9.30 -8.08 -16.53
CA GLU A 169 9.12 -6.76 -15.92
C GLU A 169 7.91 -6.77 -14.98
N LEU A 170 8.09 -6.20 -13.78
CA LEU A 170 7.06 -5.89 -12.81
C LEU A 170 6.90 -4.36 -12.76
N PRO A 171 5.92 -3.78 -13.48
CA PRO A 171 5.77 -2.33 -13.61
C PRO A 171 5.12 -1.66 -12.40
N TYR A 172 4.76 -2.44 -11.36
CA TYR A 172 4.09 -1.94 -10.17
C TYR A 172 4.92 -0.87 -9.43
N CYS A 173 4.23 0.13 -8.91
CA CYS A 173 4.83 1.27 -8.25
C CYS A 173 3.88 1.84 -7.21
N GLY A 174 4.43 2.28 -6.07
CA GLY A 174 3.69 3.06 -5.08
C GLY A 174 3.52 4.51 -5.52
N ILE A 175 2.84 5.31 -4.69
CA ILE A 175 2.62 6.74 -4.92
C ILE A 175 3.94 7.52 -5.00
N ASN A 176 4.90 7.20 -4.13
CA ASN A 176 6.22 7.82 -4.09
C ASN A 176 7.33 6.76 -4.15
N PRO A 177 7.73 6.30 -5.36
CA PRO A 177 8.79 5.31 -5.50
C PRO A 177 10.16 5.81 -5.02
N PHE A 178 10.33 7.10 -4.76
CA PHE A 178 11.60 7.68 -4.34
C PHE A 178 11.75 7.78 -2.83
N ALA A 179 10.69 7.48 -2.07
CA ALA A 179 10.75 7.41 -0.61
C ALA A 179 11.63 6.25 -0.13
N GLN A 180 12.14 6.41 1.09
CA GLN A 180 12.74 5.35 1.88
C GLN A 180 11.74 4.90 2.94
N ILE A 181 11.44 3.61 2.98
CA ILE A 181 10.59 3.01 4.02
C ILE A 181 11.47 2.58 5.20
N ILE A 182 11.04 2.92 6.42
CA ILE A 182 11.66 2.50 7.67
C ILE A 182 10.66 1.67 8.48
N PRO A 183 10.71 0.34 8.40
CA PRO A 183 9.83 -0.51 9.19
C PRO A 183 10.13 -0.44 10.69
N ILE A 184 9.11 -0.13 11.48
CA ILE A 184 9.08 -0.23 12.93
C ILE A 184 8.10 -1.36 13.25
N VAL A 185 8.64 -2.56 13.51
CA VAL A 185 7.84 -3.77 13.53
C VAL A 185 7.15 -3.92 14.88
N VAL A 186 5.84 -4.12 14.84
CA VAL A 186 5.00 -4.51 15.98
C VAL A 186 4.23 -5.78 15.63
N SER A 187 3.68 -6.47 16.64
CA SER A 187 2.83 -7.63 16.38
C SER A 187 1.46 -7.18 15.84
N ALA A 188 0.69 -8.10 15.26
CA ALA A 188 -0.69 -7.82 14.82
C ALA A 188 -1.67 -7.51 15.99
N SER A 189 -1.23 -7.68 17.23
CA SER A 189 -1.99 -7.32 18.42
C SER A 189 -1.01 -6.81 19.48
N PRO A 190 -0.45 -5.61 19.27
CA PRO A 190 0.65 -5.11 20.08
C PRO A 190 0.15 -4.74 21.47
N ASP A 191 0.96 -5.05 22.48
CA ASP A 191 0.70 -4.54 23.82
C ASP A 191 1.11 -3.05 23.94
N PRO A 192 0.61 -2.33 24.95
CA PRO A 192 0.85 -0.88 25.04
C PRO A 192 2.33 -0.53 25.23
N ALA A 193 3.12 -1.38 25.89
CA ALA A 193 4.55 -1.12 26.10
C ALA A 193 5.33 -1.26 24.78
N MET A 194 4.94 -2.21 23.92
CA MET A 194 5.43 -2.34 22.55
C MET A 194 5.15 -1.06 21.74
N ILE A 195 3.93 -0.53 21.83
CA ILE A 195 3.54 0.72 21.15
C ILE A 195 4.33 1.92 21.66
N VAL A 196 4.47 2.10 22.98
CA VAL A 196 5.28 3.18 23.56
C VAL A 196 6.71 3.12 23.04
N ALA A 197 7.30 1.93 23.00
CA ALA A 197 8.66 1.73 22.52
C ALA A 197 8.81 2.05 21.02
N ALA A 198 7.88 1.58 20.19
CA ALA A 198 7.84 1.85 18.77
C ALA A 198 7.71 3.36 18.47
N LEU A 199 6.80 4.06 19.17
CA LEU A 199 6.60 5.51 19.03
C LEU A 199 7.83 6.31 19.50
N LYS A 200 8.46 5.92 20.62
CA LYS A 200 9.72 6.53 21.07
C LYS A 200 10.84 6.34 20.05
N HIS A 201 10.89 5.17 19.41
CA HIS A 201 11.83 4.92 18.32
C HIS A 201 11.55 5.81 17.11
N ALA A 202 10.29 5.97 16.71
CA ALA A 202 9.88 6.91 15.66
C ALA A 202 10.34 8.34 15.99
N ASN A 203 10.10 8.84 17.21
CA ASN A 203 10.57 10.15 17.67
C ASN A 203 12.10 10.29 17.59
N LYS A 204 12.84 9.21 17.87
CA LYS A 204 14.30 9.20 17.80
C LYS A 204 14.82 9.30 16.37
N ILE A 205 14.24 8.55 15.44
CA ILE A 205 14.70 8.54 14.03
C ILE A 205 14.21 9.75 13.23
N LYS A 206 13.18 10.46 13.72
CA LYS A 206 12.57 11.67 13.13
C LYS A 206 12.27 11.49 11.63
N PRO A 207 11.36 10.57 11.28
CA PRO A 207 10.96 10.39 9.89
C PRO A 207 10.14 11.61 9.45
N ASP A 208 9.93 11.75 8.14
CA ASP A 208 9.13 12.84 7.59
C ASP A 208 7.63 12.53 7.70
N VAL A 209 7.30 11.23 7.57
CA VAL A 209 5.94 10.70 7.66
C VAL A 209 5.96 9.42 8.52
N VAL A 210 4.94 9.23 9.34
CA VAL A 210 4.67 7.99 10.08
C VAL A 210 3.32 7.44 9.65
N VAL A 211 3.27 6.14 9.43
CA VAL A 211 2.07 5.42 9.00
C VAL A 211 1.71 4.38 10.06
N ILE A 212 0.49 4.48 10.57
CA ILE A 212 -0.16 3.50 11.45
C ILE A 212 -1.42 3.05 10.72
N ALA A 213 -1.29 2.07 9.83
CA ALA A 213 -2.39 1.60 8.99
C ALA A 213 -3.27 0.55 9.69
N ASP A 214 -3.21 0.50 11.02
CA ASP A 214 -3.89 -0.48 11.86
C ASP A 214 -4.60 0.21 13.03
N SER A 215 -5.51 -0.51 13.67
CA SER A 215 -6.18 -0.11 14.90
C SER A 215 -5.61 -0.88 16.08
N TRP A 216 -5.44 -0.22 17.22
CA TRP A 216 -4.99 -0.90 18.43
C TRP A 216 -6.10 -0.95 19.47
N GLU A 217 -6.31 -2.13 20.04
CA GLU A 217 -7.34 -2.33 21.06
C GLU A 217 -6.88 -1.77 22.41
N VAL A 218 -7.45 -0.62 22.79
CA VAL A 218 -7.26 -0.06 24.14
C VAL A 218 -8.08 -0.89 25.14
N LYS A 219 -7.45 -1.92 25.71
CA LYS A 219 -8.06 -2.75 26.77
C LYS A 219 -8.48 -1.86 27.95
N GLY A 220 -9.78 -1.81 28.22
CA GLY A 220 -10.36 -0.99 29.29
C GLY A 220 -10.96 0.34 28.82
N SER A 221 -10.88 0.68 27.54
CA SER A 221 -11.79 1.65 26.94
C SER A 221 -13.21 1.12 27.15
N ALA A 222 -14.01 1.84 27.93
CA ALA A 222 -15.42 1.55 28.13
C ALA A 222 -16.15 1.78 26.80
N TYR A 223 -15.94 0.89 25.83
CA TYR A 223 -16.97 0.61 24.86
C TYR A 223 -18.20 0.30 25.70
N PRO A 224 -19.29 1.09 25.58
CA PRO A 224 -20.52 0.72 26.25
C PRO A 224 -20.79 -0.71 25.80
N ALA A 225 -20.75 -1.64 26.76
CA ALA A 225 -21.20 -3.00 26.50
C ALA A 225 -22.54 -2.84 25.80
N LYS A 226 -22.66 -3.35 24.57
CA LYS A 226 -23.90 -3.24 23.79
C LYS A 226 -25.04 -3.44 24.77
N GLU A 227 -25.94 -2.47 24.86
CA GLU A 227 -27.16 -2.63 25.64
C GLU A 227 -27.71 -4.01 25.29
N LYS A 228 -27.97 -4.82 26.32
CA LYS A 228 -28.43 -6.19 26.14
C LYS A 228 -29.63 -6.16 25.20
N ASP A 229 -29.44 -6.61 23.96
CA ASP A 229 -30.56 -7.03 23.13
C ASP A 229 -31.12 -8.26 23.86
N ASP A 230 -32.29 -8.08 24.48
CA ASP A 230 -32.91 -9.01 25.44
C ASP A 230 -33.23 -10.40 24.85
N ASP A 231 -33.04 -10.60 23.55
CA ASP A 231 -33.55 -11.77 22.82
C ASP A 231 -32.49 -12.62 22.11
N THR A 232 -31.19 -12.28 22.19
CA THR A 232 -30.13 -13.16 21.68
C THR A 232 -29.02 -13.39 22.69
N GLN A 233 -29.04 -14.57 23.30
CA GLN A 233 -28.05 -15.08 24.24
C GLN A 233 -26.70 -15.43 23.57
N HIS A 234 -26.26 -14.63 22.60
CA HIS A 234 -24.91 -14.72 22.06
C HIS A 234 -23.97 -13.91 22.95
N TYR A 235 -23.42 -14.59 23.95
CA TYR A 235 -22.21 -14.17 24.64
C TYR A 235 -21.15 -13.83 23.60
N THR A 236 -20.84 -12.54 23.45
CA THR A 236 -19.50 -12.16 23.02
C THR A 236 -18.64 -12.24 24.28
N ASP A 237 -17.95 -13.36 24.44
CA ASP A 237 -16.96 -13.62 25.51
C ASP A 237 -15.73 -12.70 25.45
N TYR A 238 -15.84 -11.54 24.78
CA TYR A 238 -14.85 -10.46 24.78
C TYR A 238 -15.04 -9.50 25.95
N ALA A 239 -15.54 -9.98 27.08
CA ALA A 239 -15.39 -9.29 28.36
C ALA A 239 -13.90 -9.34 28.76
N THR A 240 -13.07 -8.60 28.04
CA THR A 240 -11.66 -8.42 28.35
C THR A 240 -11.58 -7.91 29.80
N PRO A 241 -10.78 -8.55 30.67
CA PRO A 241 -10.59 -8.07 32.03
C PRO A 241 -10.25 -6.58 31.99
N ILE A 242 -10.97 -5.78 32.78
CA ILE A 242 -10.66 -4.36 33.02
C ILE A 242 -9.15 -4.28 33.25
N GLY A 243 -8.45 -3.55 32.38
CA GLY A 243 -6.99 -3.50 32.38
C GLY A 243 -6.46 -3.21 33.79
N THR A 244 -5.35 -3.85 34.16
CA THR A 244 -4.66 -3.50 35.40
C THR A 244 -4.33 -2.00 35.38
N ARG A 245 -4.27 -1.34 36.54
CA ARG A 245 -3.95 0.09 36.64
C ARG A 245 -2.67 0.46 35.87
N ASP A 246 -1.70 -0.44 35.81
CA ASP A 246 -0.45 -0.28 35.06
C ASP A 246 -0.67 -0.29 33.53
N GLY A 247 -1.64 -1.07 33.03
CA GLY A 247 -2.01 -1.09 31.62
C GLY A 247 -2.62 0.23 31.15
N LEU A 248 -3.50 0.84 31.96
CA LEU A 248 -4.10 2.15 31.65
C LEU A 248 -3.04 3.26 31.58
N LYS A 249 -2.13 3.31 32.55
CA LYS A 249 -1.02 4.27 32.54
C LYS A 249 -0.13 4.11 31.30
N THR A 250 0.08 2.88 30.83
CA THR A 250 0.91 2.64 29.64
C THR A 250 0.24 3.17 28.36
N TRP A 251 -1.09 3.17 28.28
CA TRP A 251 -1.81 3.82 27.18
C TRP A 251 -1.74 5.34 27.25
N GLU A 252 -1.85 5.94 28.44
CA GLU A 252 -1.61 7.38 28.64
C GLU A 252 -0.20 7.78 28.15
N ASP A 253 0.81 6.97 28.47
CA ASP A 253 2.18 7.16 27.97
C ASP A 253 2.25 7.02 26.44
N ALA A 254 1.52 6.08 25.83
CA ALA A 254 1.46 5.89 24.37
C ALA A 254 0.85 7.12 23.69
N GLU A 255 -0.26 7.64 24.22
CA GLU A 255 -0.90 8.86 23.72
C GLU A 255 0.02 10.07 23.82
N ALA A 256 0.69 10.25 24.97
CA ALA A 256 1.60 11.37 25.17
C ALA A 256 2.75 11.36 24.14
N VAL A 257 3.38 10.19 23.93
CA VAL A 257 4.47 10.04 22.96
C VAL A 257 3.97 10.21 21.52
N LEU A 258 2.78 9.70 21.20
CA LEU A 258 2.17 9.88 19.88
C LEU A 258 1.86 11.37 19.61
N ARG A 259 1.30 12.09 20.59
CA ARG A 259 1.02 13.53 20.45
C ARG A 259 2.31 14.33 20.26
N GLU A 260 3.37 14.00 21.02
CA GLU A 260 4.71 14.56 20.82
C GLU A 260 5.20 14.33 19.38
N LEU A 261 5.09 13.11 18.87
CA LEU A 261 5.48 12.75 17.50
C LEU A 261 4.72 13.57 16.44
N CYS A 262 3.41 13.77 16.64
CA CYS A 262 2.56 14.59 15.76
C CYS A 262 2.96 16.07 15.72
N THR A 263 3.75 16.58 16.67
CA THR A 263 4.24 17.97 16.64
C THR A 263 5.38 18.18 15.65
N ALA A 264 6.13 17.12 15.32
CA ALA A 264 7.32 17.18 14.48
C ALA A 264 7.17 16.43 13.15
N THR A 265 6.19 15.52 13.07
CA THR A 265 6.06 14.57 11.96
C THR A 265 4.61 14.48 11.49
N PHE A 266 4.40 14.27 10.19
CA PHE A 266 3.07 13.90 9.68
C PHE A 266 2.74 12.47 10.06
N VAL A 267 1.82 12.26 11.00
CA VAL A 267 1.37 10.93 11.40
C VAL A 267 -0.01 10.67 10.79
N PHE A 268 -0.14 9.58 10.03
CA PHE A 268 -1.40 9.12 9.45
C PHE A 268 -1.85 7.83 10.12
N CYS A 269 -3.12 7.79 10.52
CA CYS A 269 -3.74 6.64 11.18
C CYS A 269 -4.99 6.19 10.45
N ALA A 270 -5.18 4.88 10.30
CA ALA A 270 -6.42 4.31 9.77
C ALA A 270 -7.62 4.69 10.65
N ALA A 271 -8.66 5.27 10.06
CA ALA A 271 -9.85 5.69 10.82
C ALA A 271 -10.67 4.50 11.36
N GLY A 272 -10.49 3.30 10.80
CA GLY A 272 -11.17 2.07 11.19
C GLY A 272 -12.02 1.48 10.07
N ASN A 273 -12.27 0.18 10.13
CA ASN A 273 -13.07 -0.55 9.14
C ASN A 273 -14.42 -1.02 9.70
N GLU A 274 -14.84 -0.42 10.80
CA GLU A 274 -16.14 -0.69 11.39
C GLU A 274 -17.02 0.53 11.17
N PRO A 275 -18.21 0.39 10.55
CA PRO A 275 -19.15 1.49 10.40
C PRO A 275 -19.65 1.89 11.79
N ARG A 276 -18.92 2.83 12.40
CA ARG A 276 -19.23 3.48 13.65
C ARG A 276 -19.31 4.98 13.39
N ASP A 277 -20.07 5.63 14.24
CA ASP A 277 -20.12 7.07 14.45
C ASP A 277 -18.82 7.65 15.04
N ARG A 278 -17.75 6.83 15.14
CA ARG A 278 -16.45 7.22 15.68
C ARG A 278 -15.29 6.52 14.97
N MET A 279 -14.13 7.16 15.07
CA MET A 279 -12.84 6.59 14.64
C MET A 279 -12.31 5.58 15.67
N VAL A 280 -11.42 4.69 15.25
CA VAL A 280 -10.72 3.74 16.14
C VAL A 280 -9.43 4.35 16.69
N TYR A 281 -8.88 3.79 17.77
CA TYR A 281 -7.56 4.19 18.26
C TYR A 281 -6.45 3.71 17.30
N PRO A 282 -5.42 4.52 17.00
CA PRO A 282 -5.16 5.87 17.56
C PRO A 282 -5.78 7.04 16.76
N ALA A 283 -6.51 6.79 15.68
CA ALA A 283 -7.15 7.84 14.89
C ALA A 283 -8.15 8.69 15.68
N GLU A 284 -8.81 8.14 16.70
CA GLU A 284 -9.72 8.87 17.59
C GLU A 284 -9.04 10.00 18.38
N LEU A 285 -7.71 10.00 18.49
CA LEU A 285 -6.95 11.08 19.13
C LEU A 285 -6.80 12.33 18.25
N SER A 286 -7.28 12.25 17.00
CA SER A 286 -7.27 13.35 16.05
C SER A 286 -8.18 14.49 16.51
N THR A 287 -7.66 15.71 16.49
CA THR A 287 -8.38 16.95 16.80
C THR A 287 -8.08 17.98 15.72
N ALA A 288 -8.84 19.06 15.61
CA ALA A 288 -8.52 20.14 14.66
C ALA A 288 -7.08 20.66 14.81
N GLN A 289 -6.60 20.81 16.04
CA GLN A 289 -5.34 21.50 16.35
C GLN A 289 -4.15 20.56 16.56
N SER A 290 -4.38 19.29 16.91
CA SER A 290 -3.32 18.38 17.33
C SER A 290 -3.63 16.90 17.03
N GLY A 291 -2.63 16.04 17.21
CA GLY A 291 -2.76 14.60 17.01
C GLY A 291 -2.58 14.17 15.56
N PRO A 292 -2.83 12.87 15.29
CA PRO A 292 -2.64 12.29 13.97
C PRO A 292 -3.70 12.76 12.97
N TRP A 293 -3.39 12.59 11.69
CA TRP A 293 -4.37 12.66 10.61
C TRP A 293 -5.08 11.32 10.51
N ALA A 294 -6.37 11.31 10.84
CA ALA A 294 -7.21 10.14 10.66
C ALA A 294 -7.58 10.00 9.19
N VAL A 295 -7.48 8.79 8.64
CA VAL A 295 -7.72 8.52 7.22
C VAL A 295 -8.90 7.58 7.04
N GLY A 296 -10.01 8.12 6.55
CA GLY A 296 -11.15 7.36 6.08
C GLY A 296 -10.98 6.90 4.63
N ALA A 297 -11.93 6.10 4.16
CA ALA A 297 -11.88 5.44 2.87
C ALA A 297 -13.06 5.85 1.98
N CYS A 298 -12.79 6.23 0.73
CA CYS A 298 -13.80 6.55 -0.27
C CYS A 298 -13.56 5.79 -1.58
N ASP A 299 -14.60 5.68 -2.42
CA ASP A 299 -14.47 5.18 -3.78
C ASP A 299 -13.84 6.24 -4.72
N PHE A 300 -13.70 5.89 -6.01
CA PHE A 300 -13.16 6.78 -7.04
C PHE A 300 -14.05 8.01 -7.34
N LYS A 301 -15.28 8.05 -6.82
CA LYS A 301 -16.21 9.19 -6.92
C LYS A 301 -16.17 10.06 -5.67
N GLY A 302 -15.32 9.74 -4.69
CA GLY A 302 -15.24 10.44 -3.42
C GLY A 302 -16.37 10.09 -2.45
N LYS A 303 -17.15 9.03 -2.71
CA LYS A 303 -18.18 8.57 -1.80
C LYS A 303 -17.55 7.68 -0.71
N ASP A 304 -17.85 7.98 0.55
CA ASP A 304 -17.43 7.16 1.68
C ASP A 304 -17.86 5.68 1.48
N LEU A 305 -16.91 4.76 1.69
CA LEU A 305 -17.16 3.32 1.61
C LEU A 305 -17.91 2.83 2.86
N THR A 306 -18.66 1.73 2.74
CA THR A 306 -19.59 1.33 3.82
C THR A 306 -18.93 0.99 5.16
N TYR A 307 -17.63 0.72 5.18
CA TYR A 307 -16.88 0.35 6.37
C TYR A 307 -16.13 1.54 7.02
N THR A 308 -15.98 2.67 6.34
CA THR A 308 -15.28 3.83 6.93
C THR A 308 -16.18 4.51 7.96
N PRO A 309 -15.63 5.12 9.03
CA PRO A 309 -16.40 5.98 9.91
C PRO A 309 -17.09 7.08 9.10
N GLN A 310 -18.35 7.35 9.42
CA GLN A 310 -19.14 8.36 8.71
C GLN A 310 -18.57 9.75 9.00
N SER A 311 -18.00 10.38 7.98
CA SER A 311 -17.26 11.64 8.12
C SER A 311 -18.08 12.74 8.79
N ASP A 312 -19.37 12.82 8.46
CA ASP A 312 -20.30 13.82 9.03
C ASP A 312 -20.58 13.53 10.51
N ALA A 313 -20.87 12.27 10.87
CA ALA A 313 -21.12 11.88 12.26
C ALA A 313 -19.89 12.11 13.16
N VAL A 314 -18.69 11.79 12.64
CA VAL A 314 -17.44 12.02 13.34
C VAL A 314 -17.18 13.52 13.55
N ARG A 315 -17.49 14.36 12.56
CA ARG A 315 -17.32 15.82 12.64
C ARG A 315 -18.33 16.51 13.55
N ASP A 316 -19.57 16.02 13.59
CA ASP A 316 -20.62 16.56 14.46
C ASP A 316 -20.40 16.21 15.95
N GLY A 317 -19.75 15.07 16.22
CA GLY A 317 -19.49 14.57 17.57
C GLY A 317 -18.16 14.98 18.21
N THR A 318 -17.26 15.66 17.48
CA THR A 318 -15.91 15.99 17.97
C THR A 318 -15.47 17.40 17.57
N ASP A 319 -14.38 17.92 18.17
CA ASP A 319 -13.79 19.23 17.84
C ASP A 319 -13.12 19.25 16.45
N ASN A 320 -13.90 19.00 15.39
CA ASN A 320 -13.53 19.00 13.97
C ASN A 320 -12.19 18.27 13.72
N PRO A 321 -12.16 16.93 13.76
CA PRO A 321 -10.94 16.16 13.75
C PRO A 321 -10.21 16.34 12.41
N ARG A 322 -8.90 16.09 12.40
CA ARG A 322 -8.11 16.02 11.15
C ARG A 322 -8.42 14.71 10.42
N LEU A 323 -9.68 14.55 10.02
CA LEU A 323 -10.19 13.44 9.23
C LEU A 323 -10.14 13.80 7.75
N VAL A 324 -9.52 12.91 7.00
CA VAL A 324 -9.32 13.00 5.55
C VAL A 324 -9.72 11.70 4.90
N ASN A 325 -10.24 11.73 3.68
CA ASN A 325 -10.68 10.52 2.97
C ASN A 325 -9.89 10.37 1.67
N THR A 326 -9.47 9.14 1.39
CA THR A 326 -8.86 8.84 0.10
C THR A 326 -9.24 7.45 -0.38
N LEU A 327 -8.79 7.11 -1.59
CA LEU A 327 -9.22 5.93 -2.30
C LEU A 327 -9.01 4.67 -1.47
N SER A 328 -9.98 3.77 -1.55
CA SER A 328 -9.82 2.36 -1.23
C SER A 328 -10.79 1.57 -2.11
N SER A 329 -10.80 0.26 -1.92
CA SER A 329 -11.80 -0.62 -2.51
C SER A 329 -12.73 -1.17 -1.45
N GLU A 330 -13.93 -1.51 -1.87
CA GLU A 330 -14.89 -2.25 -1.07
C GLU A 330 -14.94 -3.68 -1.60
N HIS A 331 -14.60 -4.63 -0.73
CA HIS A 331 -14.81 -6.04 -1.03
C HIS A 331 -16.29 -6.36 -0.93
N PRO A 332 -16.77 -7.41 -1.63
CA PRO A 332 -18.09 -7.95 -1.38
C PRO A 332 -18.27 -8.19 0.11
N ARG A 333 -19.18 -7.46 0.74
CA ARG A 333 -19.60 -7.76 2.10
C ARG A 333 -20.63 -8.87 1.98
N PHE A 334 -20.22 -10.09 2.30
CA PHE A 334 -21.16 -11.19 2.52
C PHE A 334 -21.84 -10.96 3.87
N ASP A 335 -22.76 -10.00 3.92
CA ASP A 335 -23.65 -9.82 5.07
C ASP A 335 -25.09 -10.18 4.69
N ASN A 336 -25.82 -10.60 5.72
CA ASN A 336 -27.20 -11.04 5.65
C ASN A 336 -28.20 -9.96 5.21
N LYS A 337 -27.76 -8.71 4.98
CA LYS A 337 -28.61 -7.58 4.59
C LYS A 337 -28.42 -7.16 3.13
N VAL A 338 -27.23 -7.30 2.57
CA VAL A 338 -26.87 -6.84 1.21
C VAL A 338 -26.75 -8.00 0.22
N GLN A 339 -26.36 -9.18 0.69
CA GLN A 339 -26.50 -10.43 -0.06
C GLN A 339 -27.21 -11.44 0.81
N LYS A 340 -28.45 -11.77 0.46
CA LYS A 340 -28.97 -13.05 0.92
C LYS A 340 -27.98 -14.11 0.43
N LEU A 341 -27.33 -14.82 1.35
CA LEU A 341 -26.98 -16.22 1.13
C LEU A 341 -28.32 -16.90 0.80
N ASP A 342 -28.75 -16.88 -0.46
CA ASP A 342 -30.19 -16.98 -0.79
C ASP A 342 -30.79 -18.28 -0.26
N PRO A 343 -31.84 -18.21 0.60
CA PRO A 343 -32.54 -19.39 1.09
C PRO A 343 -33.26 -20.22 0.00
N TRP A 344 -33.21 -19.83 -1.28
CA TRP A 344 -33.69 -20.64 -2.41
C TRP A 344 -32.82 -20.63 -3.68
N ALA A 345 -31.52 -20.30 -3.60
CA ALA A 345 -30.65 -20.48 -4.77
C ALA A 345 -30.67 -21.95 -5.22
N LYS A 346 -31.01 -22.21 -6.50
CA LYS A 346 -30.78 -23.52 -7.10
C LYS A 346 -29.26 -23.71 -7.16
N LEU A 347 -28.79 -24.55 -6.25
CA LEU A 347 -27.45 -25.11 -6.21
C LEU A 347 -27.15 -25.71 -7.59
N ASP A 348 -25.95 -25.46 -8.11
CA ASP A 348 -25.33 -26.46 -8.99
C ASP A 348 -25.36 -27.78 -8.21
N GLU A 349 -26.22 -28.74 -8.60
CA GLU A 349 -26.46 -29.96 -7.83
C GLU A 349 -25.20 -30.84 -7.66
N GLU A 350 -24.18 -30.66 -8.52
CA GLU A 350 -22.91 -31.38 -8.41
C GLU A 350 -21.85 -30.64 -7.58
N LEU A 351 -21.82 -29.31 -7.62
CA LEU A 351 -20.71 -28.50 -7.05
C LEU A 351 -21.10 -27.60 -5.88
N ASN A 352 -22.39 -27.38 -5.65
CA ASN A 352 -22.92 -26.63 -4.51
C ASN A 352 -22.39 -25.17 -4.39
N LEU A 353 -22.15 -24.47 -5.50
CA LEU A 353 -21.66 -23.08 -5.52
C LEU A 353 -22.71 -22.07 -6.05
N PRO A 354 -22.68 -20.79 -5.62
CA PRO A 354 -23.60 -19.76 -6.11
C PRO A 354 -23.28 -19.34 -7.55
N ASP A 355 -24.34 -19.01 -8.31
CA ASP A 355 -24.30 -18.59 -9.70
C ASP A 355 -23.44 -17.32 -9.89
N TYR A 356 -22.48 -17.37 -10.82
CA TYR A 356 -21.45 -16.36 -11.08
C TYR A 356 -21.99 -15.00 -11.58
N LEU A 357 -23.31 -14.84 -11.69
CA LEU A 357 -23.96 -13.66 -12.27
C LEU A 357 -23.99 -12.42 -11.35
N PHE A 358 -23.66 -12.56 -10.06
CA PHE A 358 -23.52 -11.40 -9.15
C PHE A 358 -22.17 -10.67 -9.28
N MET A 359 -21.25 -11.12 -10.14
CA MET A 359 -19.93 -10.47 -10.33
C MET A 359 -19.99 -9.08 -11.00
N ASN A 360 -21.14 -8.65 -11.53
CA ASN A 360 -21.30 -7.36 -12.21
C ASN A 360 -21.64 -6.17 -11.29
N GLU A 361 -21.90 -6.39 -9.98
CA GLU A 361 -22.20 -5.29 -9.03
C GLU A 361 -20.96 -4.71 -8.33
N PHE A 362 -19.76 -5.20 -8.66
CA PHE A 362 -18.55 -4.85 -7.94
C PHE A 362 -17.73 -3.78 -8.67
N PRO A 363 -17.12 -2.82 -7.94
CA PRO A 363 -16.33 -1.79 -8.58
C PRO A 363 -15.16 -2.46 -9.32
N ALA A 364 -15.01 -2.16 -10.61
CA ALA A 364 -13.94 -2.67 -11.47
C ALA A 364 -12.51 -2.25 -11.04
N GLN A 365 -12.36 -1.63 -9.87
CA GLN A 365 -11.22 -0.84 -9.44
C GLN A 365 -10.77 -1.25 -8.04
N ASP A 366 -10.26 -2.49 -7.92
CA ASP A 366 -9.61 -2.94 -6.70
C ASP A 366 -8.27 -2.23 -6.49
N ILE A 367 -7.94 -1.88 -5.25
CA ILE A 367 -6.58 -1.47 -4.91
C ILE A 367 -5.71 -2.71 -4.86
N VAL A 368 -4.68 -2.74 -5.70
CA VAL A 368 -3.68 -3.80 -5.74
C VAL A 368 -2.42 -3.32 -5.04
N ALA A 369 -1.87 -4.15 -4.16
CA ALA A 369 -0.65 -3.89 -3.39
C ALA A 369 0.35 -5.03 -3.50
N THR A 370 1.59 -4.81 -3.05
CA THR A 370 2.58 -5.90 -2.92
C THR A 370 2.20 -6.84 -1.79
N ASP A 371 2.53 -8.12 -1.93
CA ASP A 371 2.21 -9.15 -0.96
C ASP A 371 3.45 -9.95 -0.53
N VAL A 372 3.31 -10.81 0.49
CA VAL A 372 4.37 -11.74 0.89
C VAL A 372 4.52 -12.82 -0.19
N PRO A 373 5.68 -12.92 -0.87
CA PRO A 373 5.89 -13.96 -1.86
C PRO A 373 5.67 -15.36 -1.26
N GLY A 374 5.01 -16.25 -2.00
CA GLY A 374 4.79 -17.63 -1.59
C GLY A 374 3.47 -17.84 -0.81
N PRO A 375 3.40 -18.81 0.12
CA PRO A 375 2.13 -19.28 0.69
C PRO A 375 1.56 -18.43 1.83
N ALA A 376 2.28 -17.42 2.31
CA ALA A 376 1.94 -16.69 3.54
C ALA A 376 1.22 -15.34 3.32
N GLY A 377 1.08 -14.90 2.06
CA GLY A 377 0.44 -13.64 1.70
C GLY A 377 -1.09 -13.67 1.75
N TYR A 378 -1.71 -12.52 1.51
CA TYR A 378 -3.17 -12.43 1.27
C TYR A 378 -3.60 -13.12 -0.05
N ASN A 379 -2.69 -13.28 -0.99
CA ASN A 379 -2.86 -14.03 -2.23
C ASN A 379 -1.87 -15.21 -2.25
N PRO A 380 -2.15 -16.27 -1.47
CA PRO A 380 -1.18 -17.32 -1.21
C PRO A 380 -0.88 -18.15 -2.46
N SER A 381 0.40 -18.48 -2.62
CA SER A 381 0.88 -19.42 -3.62
C SER A 381 0.61 -20.87 -3.24
N ASN A 382 0.26 -21.71 -4.21
CA ASN A 382 0.32 -23.17 -4.05
C ASN A 382 1.76 -23.71 -4.00
N PHE A 383 2.75 -22.89 -4.35
CA PHE A 383 4.15 -23.26 -4.32
C PHE A 383 4.78 -22.88 -2.98
N ASN A 384 5.44 -23.83 -2.32
CA ASN A 384 6.28 -23.55 -1.16
C ASN A 384 7.63 -22.95 -1.58
N HIS A 385 7.56 -21.83 -2.30
CA HIS A 385 8.70 -21.13 -2.88
C HIS A 385 8.80 -19.73 -2.31
N LEU A 386 9.85 -19.48 -1.54
CA LEU A 386 10.13 -18.21 -0.88
C LEU A 386 11.40 -17.59 -1.47
N PRO A 387 11.31 -16.69 -2.46
CA PRO A 387 12.46 -15.96 -2.96
C PRO A 387 13.09 -15.14 -1.82
N SER A 388 14.36 -15.40 -1.53
CA SER A 388 15.08 -14.82 -0.39
C SER A 388 15.83 -13.53 -0.73
N LYS A 389 15.92 -13.20 -2.02
CA LYS A 389 16.61 -12.03 -2.56
C LYS A 389 15.86 -11.50 -3.78
N LYS A 390 16.07 -10.22 -4.07
CA LYS A 390 15.53 -9.51 -5.24
C LYS A 390 15.71 -10.24 -6.58
N ASN A 391 16.87 -10.89 -6.77
CA ASN A 391 17.22 -11.58 -8.01
C ASN A 391 17.04 -13.11 -7.93
N ASP A 392 16.41 -13.61 -6.86
CA ASP A 392 16.06 -15.02 -6.81
C ASP A 392 15.02 -15.32 -7.90
N LYS A 393 14.98 -16.57 -8.33
CA LYS A 393 14.03 -17.04 -9.32
C LYS A 393 12.63 -17.07 -8.72
N HIS A 394 11.61 -16.76 -9.50
CA HIS A 394 10.19 -16.77 -9.10
C HIS A 394 9.43 -17.80 -9.93
N ILE A 395 8.46 -18.49 -9.33
CA ILE A 395 7.64 -19.48 -10.02
C ILE A 395 6.37 -18.84 -10.60
N GLU A 396 5.84 -17.84 -9.90
CA GLU A 396 4.64 -17.10 -10.30
C GLU A 396 4.72 -15.63 -9.89
N ILE A 397 3.89 -14.82 -10.52
CA ILE A 397 3.76 -13.38 -10.25
C ILE A 397 2.60 -13.11 -9.28
N ALA A 398 1.58 -13.98 -9.27
CA ALA A 398 0.34 -13.75 -8.54
C ALA A 398 0.59 -13.49 -7.05
N SER A 399 1.35 -14.33 -6.36
CA SER A 399 1.67 -14.17 -4.93
C SER A 399 2.61 -13.00 -4.60
N LEU A 400 3.07 -12.23 -5.58
CA LEU A 400 3.76 -10.97 -5.34
C LEU A 400 2.79 -9.82 -5.09
N PHE A 401 1.50 -10.01 -5.38
CA PHE A 401 0.50 -8.96 -5.27
C PHE A 401 -0.77 -9.48 -4.65
N CYS A 402 -1.44 -8.60 -3.91
CA CYS A 402 -2.72 -8.86 -3.29
C CYS A 402 -3.72 -7.77 -3.63
N ARG A 403 -5.00 -8.11 -3.45
CA ARG A 403 -6.04 -7.11 -3.28
C ARG A 403 -5.90 -6.57 -1.86
N PHE A 404 -5.88 -5.25 -1.71
CA PHE A 404 -5.75 -4.58 -0.42
C PHE A 404 -6.82 -3.52 -0.31
N ALA A 405 -7.38 -3.32 0.88
CA ALA A 405 -8.55 -2.48 1.07
C ALA A 405 -8.56 -1.89 2.49
N GLY A 406 -9.69 -1.31 2.89
CA GLY A 406 -9.85 -0.71 4.19
C GLY A 406 -9.29 0.71 4.26
N THR A 407 -9.47 1.33 5.41
CA THR A 407 -8.79 2.57 5.80
C THR A 407 -7.28 2.38 5.88
N SER A 408 -6.78 1.15 6.01
CA SER A 408 -5.37 0.79 5.90
C SER A 408 -4.78 1.13 4.52
N ALA A 409 -5.46 0.74 3.43
CA ALA A 409 -5.06 1.11 2.07
C ALA A 409 -5.12 2.63 1.87
N SER A 410 -6.19 3.28 2.33
CA SER A 410 -6.32 4.74 2.27
C SER A 410 -5.19 5.45 3.02
N THR A 411 -4.83 4.98 4.21
CA THR A 411 -3.75 5.55 5.03
C THR A 411 -2.42 5.46 4.29
N ALA A 412 -2.13 4.32 3.66
CA ALA A 412 -0.93 4.14 2.85
C ALA A 412 -0.89 5.10 1.65
N LEU A 413 -2.00 5.27 0.96
CA LEU A 413 -2.11 6.21 -0.17
C LEU A 413 -1.94 7.67 0.27
N ALA A 414 -2.59 8.09 1.36
CA ALA A 414 -2.46 9.44 1.92
C ALA A 414 -0.99 9.74 2.33
N ALA A 415 -0.34 8.80 3.01
CA ALA A 415 1.07 8.90 3.37
C ALA A 415 1.97 8.97 2.14
N GLY A 416 1.67 8.17 1.11
CA GLY A 416 2.32 8.23 -0.19
C GLY A 416 2.24 9.63 -0.82
N LEU A 417 1.04 10.21 -0.88
CA LEU A 417 0.81 11.53 -1.50
C LEU A 417 1.56 12.63 -0.75
N VAL A 418 1.48 12.65 0.58
CA VAL A 418 2.19 13.63 1.40
C VAL A 418 3.70 13.45 1.30
N SER A 419 4.20 12.21 1.28
CA SER A 419 5.63 11.97 1.09
C SER A 419 6.12 12.48 -0.28
N LEU A 420 5.32 12.31 -1.34
CA LEU A 420 5.65 12.83 -2.67
C LEU A 420 5.67 14.36 -2.67
N ALA A 421 4.70 14.99 -2.01
CA ALA A 421 4.64 16.44 -1.89
C ALA A 421 5.84 17.02 -1.12
N ILE A 422 6.24 16.40 -0.01
CA ILE A 422 7.45 16.78 0.74
C ILE A 422 8.68 16.68 -0.17
N ALA A 423 8.80 15.61 -0.96
CA ALA A 423 9.91 15.43 -1.88
C ALA A 423 9.95 16.53 -2.96
N LEU A 424 8.79 16.94 -3.46
CA LEU A 424 8.67 18.03 -4.44
C LEU A 424 9.03 19.39 -3.86
N GLU A 425 8.65 19.67 -2.62
CA GLU A 425 9.04 20.91 -1.92
C GLU A 425 10.55 20.97 -1.72
N ARG A 426 11.17 19.85 -1.31
CA ARG A 426 12.62 19.74 -1.19
C ARG A 426 13.32 19.92 -2.55
N ALA A 427 12.77 19.35 -3.62
CA ALA A 427 13.26 19.55 -4.98
C ALA A 427 13.18 21.03 -5.43
N ASP A 428 12.24 21.80 -4.88
CA ASP A 428 12.13 23.25 -5.06
C ASP A 428 13.04 24.07 -4.12
N GLY A 429 13.86 23.42 -3.28
CA GLY A 429 14.67 24.09 -2.27
C GLY A 429 13.86 24.71 -1.13
N LYS A 430 12.61 24.26 -0.92
CA LYS A 430 11.76 24.69 0.19
C LYS A 430 11.94 23.73 1.36
N GLU A 431 11.99 24.27 2.57
CA GLU A 431 11.87 23.44 3.77
C GLU A 431 10.41 23.01 3.97
N PRO A 432 10.15 21.72 4.25
CA PRO A 432 8.80 21.22 4.52
C PRO A 432 8.14 22.02 5.65
N GLY A 433 6.90 22.46 5.44
CA GLY A 433 6.12 23.17 6.47
C GLY A 433 6.40 24.68 6.59
N GLN A 434 7.29 25.27 5.78
CA GLN A 434 7.35 26.72 5.60
C GLN A 434 6.20 27.20 4.71
N THR A 435 4.97 27.17 5.23
CA THR A 435 3.87 27.89 4.59
C THR A 435 4.24 29.38 4.57
N LYS A 436 4.27 29.98 3.38
CA LYS A 436 4.44 31.44 3.28
C LYS A 436 3.29 32.08 4.06
N LYS A 437 3.59 32.66 5.23
CA LYS A 437 2.63 33.46 6.00
C LYS A 437 2.04 34.52 5.06
N GLY A 438 0.80 34.27 4.62
CA GLY A 438 0.05 35.13 3.73
C GLY A 438 0.12 34.73 2.24
N LYS A 439 -0.82 33.90 1.79
CA LYS A 439 -1.55 34.13 0.53
C LYS A 439 -2.81 33.25 0.44
N ARG A 440 -3.88 33.94 0.06
CA ARG A 440 -5.28 33.63 -0.33
C ARG A 440 -5.75 32.16 -0.42
N PRO A 441 -7.04 31.90 -0.11
CA PRO A 441 -7.67 30.60 -0.41
C PRO A 441 -7.51 30.26 -1.89
N TYR A 442 -7.22 28.99 -2.15
CA TYR A 442 -7.06 28.38 -3.47
C TYR A 442 -8.20 28.80 -4.41
N LYS A 443 -7.88 29.54 -5.47
CA LYS A 443 -8.72 29.62 -6.66
C LYS A 443 -8.29 28.46 -7.55
N GLY A 444 -9.25 27.61 -7.94
CA GLY A 444 -9.02 26.42 -8.74
C GLY A 444 -8.30 26.72 -10.07
N PRO A 445 -7.76 25.67 -10.72
CA PRO A 445 -6.91 25.85 -11.88
C PRO A 445 -7.73 26.31 -13.10
N ASP A 446 -7.26 27.35 -13.77
CA ASP A 446 -7.61 27.63 -15.15
C ASP A 446 -7.11 26.46 -16.01
N ALA A 447 -8.00 25.91 -16.84
CA ALA A 447 -7.68 24.81 -17.75
C ALA A 447 -6.57 25.24 -18.73
N GLY A 448 -5.34 24.73 -18.55
CA GLY A 448 -4.26 24.93 -19.51
C GLY A 448 -2.83 24.87 -18.98
N THR A 449 -2.60 24.93 -17.66
CA THR A 449 -1.26 24.81 -17.09
C THR A 449 -1.19 23.64 -16.11
N SER A 450 -0.31 22.66 -16.39
CA SER A 450 -0.02 21.56 -15.47
C SER A 450 0.69 22.11 -14.22
N GLU A 451 -0.07 22.63 -13.27
CA GLU A 451 0.49 23.08 -12.01
C GLU A 451 1.03 21.89 -11.21
N LEU A 452 2.26 22.02 -10.71
CA LEU A 452 2.92 21.01 -9.87
C LEU A 452 2.06 20.60 -8.66
N PHE A 453 2.15 19.32 -8.30
CA PHE A 453 1.62 18.74 -7.07
C PHE A 453 2.35 19.37 -5.86
N THR A 454 1.63 19.94 -4.90
CA THR A 454 2.18 20.66 -3.72
C THR A 454 1.70 20.02 -2.43
N LEU A 455 2.30 20.36 -1.27
CA LEU A 455 1.82 19.84 0.02
C LEU A 455 0.41 20.30 0.33
N ASP A 456 0.08 21.57 0.07
CA ASP A 456 -1.28 22.08 0.19
C ASP A 456 -2.24 21.35 -0.74
N LYS A 457 -1.82 21.00 -1.97
CA LYS A 457 -2.63 20.19 -2.88
C LYS A 457 -2.74 18.73 -2.43
N ALA A 458 -1.69 18.14 -1.87
CA ALA A 458 -1.74 16.78 -1.36
C ALA A 458 -2.71 16.71 -0.18
N LEU A 459 -2.57 17.64 0.78
CA LEU A 459 -3.50 17.78 1.89
C LEU A 459 -4.90 18.14 1.40
N ALA A 460 -5.05 19.01 0.40
CA ALA A 460 -6.35 19.35 -0.16
C ALA A 460 -6.99 18.16 -0.90
N LEU A 461 -6.24 17.39 -1.69
CA LEU A 461 -6.73 16.18 -2.36
C LEU A 461 -7.19 15.14 -1.34
N VAL A 462 -6.42 15.00 -0.26
CA VAL A 462 -6.71 14.13 0.87
C VAL A 462 -7.91 14.66 1.69
N GLN A 463 -8.07 15.98 1.84
CA GLN A 463 -9.18 16.62 2.56
C GLN A 463 -10.48 16.70 1.75
N SER A 464 -10.40 16.90 0.44
CA SER A 464 -11.55 17.22 -0.41
C SER A 464 -12.25 15.99 -0.97
N GLY A 465 -11.70 14.78 -0.77
CA GLY A 465 -12.23 13.57 -1.39
C GLY A 465 -12.31 13.70 -2.92
N PHE A 466 -11.31 14.37 -3.54
CA PHE A 466 -11.09 14.51 -5.00
C PHE A 466 -11.79 15.68 -5.77
N PRO A 467 -11.20 16.23 -6.85
CA PRO A 467 -11.83 17.22 -7.75
C PRO A 467 -12.71 16.59 -8.86
N ARG A 468 -13.91 17.16 -9.06
CA ARG A 468 -14.96 16.76 -10.03
C ARG A 468 -14.60 16.99 -11.52
N HIS A 469 -13.48 16.48 -12.03
CA HIS A 469 -13.06 16.77 -13.41
C HIS A 469 -13.40 15.71 -14.48
N LEU A 470 -14.37 14.82 -14.25
CA LEU A 470 -14.74 13.81 -15.27
C LEU A 470 -16.25 13.69 -15.55
N THR A 471 -17.05 14.72 -15.28
CA THR A 471 -18.47 14.72 -15.71
C THR A 471 -18.86 16.07 -16.31
N GLU A 472 -18.50 16.28 -17.57
CA GLU A 472 -19.46 16.87 -18.50
C GLU A 472 -19.73 15.80 -19.56
N PRO A 473 -20.96 15.25 -19.65
CA PRO A 473 -21.38 14.57 -20.87
C PRO A 473 -21.47 15.63 -21.98
N ASP A 474 -21.03 15.28 -23.19
CA ASP A 474 -21.27 16.09 -24.40
C ASP A 474 -22.78 16.35 -24.52
N GLU A 475 -23.21 17.56 -24.16
CA GLU A 475 -24.57 18.04 -24.41
C GLU A 475 -24.70 18.34 -25.90
N ASP A 476 -25.57 17.56 -26.54
CA ASP A 476 -26.48 17.96 -27.62
C ASP A 476 -25.87 18.56 -28.91
N ASP A 477 -25.66 17.68 -29.89
CA ASP A 477 -25.73 18.05 -31.31
C ASP A 477 -27.04 17.51 -31.91
N SER A 478 -28.18 17.95 -31.35
CA SER A 478 -29.50 17.80 -31.96
C SER A 478 -29.98 19.14 -32.54
N ALA A 479 -29.27 19.62 -33.57
CA ALA A 479 -29.78 20.72 -34.39
C ALA A 479 -30.87 20.20 -35.36
N THR A 480 -32.11 20.34 -34.92
CA THR A 480 -33.29 20.42 -35.78
C THR A 480 -33.15 21.62 -36.73
N GLN A 481 -33.05 21.35 -38.04
CA GLN A 481 -33.40 22.33 -39.07
C GLN A 481 -34.85 22.12 -39.49
N ALA A 482 -35.69 23.13 -39.26
CA ALA A 482 -36.91 23.36 -40.02
C ALA A 482 -36.90 24.85 -40.47
N PRO A 483 -37.38 25.17 -41.68
CA PRO A 483 -37.68 26.55 -42.06
C PRO A 483 -38.92 27.11 -41.36
#